data_AF-A0A8J7AM09-F1
#
_entry.id   AF-A0A8J7AM09-F1
#
_cell.length_a   1.000
_cell.length_b   1.000
_cell.length_c   1.000
_cell.angle_alpha   90.00
_cell.angle_beta   90.00
_cell.angle_gamma   90.00
#
_symmetry.space_group_name_H-M   'P 1'
#
loop_
_entity.id
_entity.type
_entity.pdbx_description
1 polymer ?
#
loop_
_entity_poly.entity_id
_entity_poly.type
_entity_poly.pdbx_seq_one_letter_code
_entity_poly.pdbx_strand_id
1 'polypeptide(L)' 'SSANQAAQIHAAQSFKAIEGTIRTYTSYTMNAFKDMATANVEKVTLEFGLKVGGEAGVPYVTKGTAESNLKITVECSFK' A
#
# COMPACT_ATOMS: atom_id res chain seq x y z
N SER A 1 -24.99 4.02 19.37
CA SER A 1 -25.04 2.57 19.62
C SER A 1 -23.62 2.02 19.69
N SER A 2 -23.34 1.07 20.58
CA SER A 2 -22.07 0.34 20.70
C SER A 2 -21.63 -0.31 19.38
N ALA A 3 -22.58 -0.73 18.55
CA ALA A 3 -22.31 -1.27 17.20
C ALA A 3 -21.63 -0.25 16.28
N ASN A 4 -22.00 1.03 16.37
CA ASN A 4 -21.40 2.09 15.55
C ASN A 4 -19.97 2.44 16.00
N GLN A 5 -19.62 2.15 17.26
CA GLN A 5 -18.28 2.36 17.80
C GLN A 5 -17.34 1.21 17.40
N ALA A 6 -17.81 -0.03 17.45
CA ALA A 6 -17.06 -1.20 16.97
C ALA A 6 -16.72 -1.09 15.48
N ALA A 7 -17.70 -0.71 14.64
CA ALA A 7 -17.49 -0.50 13.20
C ALA A 7 -16.37 0.52 12.90
N GLN A 8 -16.33 1.64 13.62
CA GLN A 8 -15.30 2.66 13.46
C GLN A 8 -13.92 2.19 13.91
N ILE A 9 -13.84 1.40 14.99
CA ILE A 9 -12.58 0.81 15.47
C ILE A 9 -12.02 -0.17 14.43
N HIS A 10 -12.88 -1.03 13.86
CA HIS A 10 -12.47 -1.96 12.80
C HIS A 10 -11.97 -1.23 11.55
N ALA A 11 -12.67 -0.17 11.12
CA ALA A 11 -12.22 0.66 10.00
C ALA A 11 -10.84 1.27 10.26
N ALA A 12 -10.64 1.88 11.44
CA ALA A 12 -9.37 2.48 11.81
C ALA A 12 -8.21 1.46 11.86
N GLN A 13 -8.47 0.24 12.34
CA GLN A 13 -7.50 -0.85 12.33
C GLN A 13 -7.14 -1.29 10.90
N SER A 14 -8.14 -1.43 10.03
CA SER A 14 -7.94 -1.74 8.60
C SER A 14 -7.07 -0.70 7.91
N PHE A 15 -7.33 0.59 8.15
CA PHE A 15 -6.51 1.67 7.57
C PHE A 15 -5.08 1.68 8.10
N LYS A 16 -4.85 1.42 9.39
CA LYS A 16 -3.50 1.26 9.94
C LYS A 16 -2.73 0.11 9.28
N ALA A 17 -3.40 -1.01 9.00
CA ALA A 17 -2.77 -2.13 8.30
C ALA A 17 -2.39 -1.78 6.85
N ILE A 18 -3.26 -1.05 6.15
CA ILE A 18 -3.00 -0.53 4.80
C ILE A 18 -1.79 0.44 4.82
N GLU A 19 -1.78 1.38 5.77
CA GLU A 19 -0.68 2.33 5.95
C GLU A 19 0.66 1.62 6.16
N GLY A 20 0.69 0.62 7.05
CA GLY A 20 1.90 -0.17 7.31
C GLY A 20 2.39 -0.90 6.05
N THR A 21 1.47 -1.43 5.25
CA THR A 21 1.78 -2.11 3.99
C THR A 21 2.39 -1.15 2.96
N ILE A 22 1.77 0.01 2.76
CA ILE A 22 2.28 1.06 1.84
C ILE A 22 3.68 1.49 2.25
N ARG A 23 3.89 1.77 3.54
CA ARG A 23 5.20 2.20 4.08
C ARG A 23 6.28 1.14 3.90
N THR A 24 5.93 -0.12 4.16
CA THR A 24 6.86 -1.25 4.02
C THR A 24 7.31 -1.35 2.56
N TYR A 25 6.39 -1.50 1.60
CA TYR A 25 6.75 -1.64 0.20
C TYR A 25 7.53 -0.44 -0.32
N THR A 26 7.10 0.79 0.00
CA THR A 26 7.82 2.01 -0.38
C THR A 26 9.26 1.99 0.13
N SER A 27 9.46 1.65 1.40
CA SER A 27 10.81 1.64 2.00
C SER A 27 11.72 0.61 1.33
N TYR A 28 11.21 -0.61 1.10
CA TYR A 28 11.98 -1.65 0.41
C TYR A 28 12.32 -1.27 -1.04
N THR A 29 11.36 -0.71 -1.78
CA THR A 29 11.58 -0.25 -3.16
C THR A 29 12.62 0.86 -3.22
N MET A 30 12.51 1.89 -2.38
CA MET A 30 13.48 2.98 -2.34
C MET A 30 14.88 2.49 -1.97
N ASN A 31 14.98 1.57 -1.00
CA ASN A 31 16.26 0.99 -0.61
C ASN A 31 16.90 0.16 -1.74
N ALA A 32 16.10 -0.60 -2.50
CA ALA A 32 16.61 -1.37 -3.64
C ALA A 32 17.24 -0.49 -4.73
N PHE A 33 16.78 0.75 -4.87
CA PHE A 33 17.29 1.72 -5.85
C PHE A 33 18.42 2.62 -5.32
N LYS A 34 18.56 2.75 -4.01
CA LYS A 34 19.55 3.64 -3.38
C LYS A 34 20.99 3.26 -3.73
N ASP A 35 21.27 1.97 -3.86
CA ASP A 35 22.61 1.44 -4.15
C ASP A 35 22.78 1.05 -5.63
N MET A 36 21.88 1.49 -6.50
CA MET A 36 21.94 1.17 -7.93
C MET A 36 23.05 1.98 -8.62
N ALA A 37 24.26 1.43 -8.64
CA ALA A 37 25.45 2.11 -9.17
C ALA A 37 25.42 2.38 -10.69
N THR A 38 24.57 1.66 -11.42
CA THR A 38 24.56 1.55 -12.89
C THR A 38 23.75 2.63 -13.60
N ALA A 39 22.88 3.38 -12.90
CA ALA A 39 22.05 4.42 -13.51
C ALA A 39 21.68 5.50 -12.46
N ASN A 40 21.29 6.68 -12.92
CA ASN A 40 20.67 7.68 -12.08
C ASN A 40 19.15 7.41 -12.04
N VAL A 41 18.61 7.18 -10.85
CA VAL A 41 17.16 7.00 -10.65
C VAL A 41 16.53 8.39 -10.50
N GLU A 42 15.71 8.77 -11.47
CA GLU A 42 15.12 10.11 -11.54
C GLU A 42 13.74 10.13 -10.87
N LYS A 43 12.96 9.07 -11.07
CA LYS A 43 11.60 8.96 -10.53
C LYS A 43 11.24 7.52 -10.24
N VAL A 44 10.65 7.28 -9.07
CA VAL A 44 10.04 6.01 -8.70
C VAL A 44 8.56 6.26 -8.44
N THR A 45 7.68 5.54 -9.14
CA THR A 45 6.23 5.59 -8.97
C THR A 45 5.74 4.24 -8.46
N LEU A 46 5.11 4.23 -7.28
CA LEU A 46 4.44 3.06 -6.72
C LEU A 46 2.94 3.26 -6.79
N GLU A 47 2.24 2.33 -7.44
CA GLU A 47 0.79 2.31 -7.53
C GLU A 47 0.26 1.09 -6.78
N PHE A 48 -0.60 1.35 -5.81
CA PHE A 48 -1.23 0.33 -4.98
C PHE A 48 -2.69 0.18 -5.39
N GLY A 49 -3.05 -0.94 -6.02
CA GLY A 49 -4.45 -1.28 -6.17
C GLY A 49 -4.96 -1.97 -4.91
N LEU A 50 -5.85 -1.29 -4.20
CA LEU A 50 -6.50 -1.80 -3.00
C LEU A 50 -7.98 -1.98 -3.28
N LYS A 51 -8.48 -3.21 -3.19
CA LYS A 51 -9.92 -3.48 -3.17
C LYS A 51 -10.43 -3.31 -1.74
N VAL A 52 -11.18 -2.25 -1.50
CA VAL A 52 -11.89 -2.04 -0.24
C VAL A 52 -13.33 -2.51 -0.45
N GLY A 53 -13.67 -3.69 0.08
CA GLY A 53 -15.05 -4.17 0.11
C GLY A 53 -15.81 -3.55 1.28
N GLY A 54 -17.10 -3.28 1.11
CA GLY A 54 -17.96 -2.82 2.19
C GLY A 54 -19.40 -3.28 1.98
N GLU A 55 -19.93 -4.09 2.91
CA GLU A 55 -21.36 -4.12 3.17
C GLU A 55 -21.65 -3.14 4.31
N ALA A 56 -22.68 -2.32 4.14
CA ALA A 56 -23.19 -1.40 5.16
C ALA A 56 -22.16 -0.38 5.73
N GLY A 57 -21.30 0.19 4.87
CA GLY A 57 -20.49 1.36 5.24
C GLY A 57 -19.28 1.09 6.14
N VAL A 58 -18.92 -0.18 6.38
CA VAL A 58 -17.72 -0.56 7.14
C VAL A 58 -16.68 -1.15 6.19
N PRO A 59 -15.52 -0.48 5.96
CA PRO A 59 -14.46 -1.01 5.12
C PRO A 59 -13.81 -2.22 5.81
N TYR A 60 -13.99 -3.40 5.21
CA TYR A 60 -13.36 -4.64 5.66
C TYR A 60 -12.26 -5.06 4.68
N VAL A 61 -11.07 -5.34 5.22
CA VAL A 61 -10.07 -6.13 4.50
C VAL A 61 -10.47 -7.59 4.68
N THR A 62 -11.16 -8.17 3.70
CA THR A 62 -11.51 -9.59 3.73
C THR A 62 -10.22 -10.42 3.69
N LYS A 63 -10.01 -11.28 4.69
CA LYS A 63 -8.98 -12.32 4.66
C LYS A 63 -9.38 -13.38 3.64
N GLY A 64 -9.28 -13.07 2.35
CA GLY A 64 -9.63 -13.99 1.28
C GLY A 64 -9.15 -13.39 -0.03
N THR A 65 -7.97 -13.84 -0.48
CA THR A 65 -7.44 -13.55 -1.82
C THR A 65 -7.45 -12.06 -2.20
N ALA A 66 -6.87 -11.22 -1.32
CA ALA A 66 -6.50 -9.86 -1.67
C ALA A 66 -5.36 -9.91 -2.70
N GLU A 67 -5.71 -10.01 -3.98
CA GLU A 67 -4.81 -9.60 -5.05
C GLU A 67 -4.57 -8.09 -4.90
N SER A 68 -3.65 -7.71 -4.02
CA SER A 68 -3.04 -6.39 -4.06
C SER A 68 -2.05 -6.38 -5.21
N ASN A 69 -2.41 -5.73 -6.31
CA ASN A 69 -1.46 -5.46 -7.38
C ASN A 69 -0.59 -4.27 -6.96
N LEU A 70 0.68 -4.54 -6.70
CA LEU A 70 1.71 -3.52 -6.61
C LEU A 70 2.34 -3.35 -8.00
N LYS A 71 2.18 -2.16 -8.58
CA LYS A 71 2.90 -1.78 -9.80
C LYS A 71 3.98 -0.77 -9.44
N ILE A 72 5.20 -1.05 -9.88
CA ILE A 72 6.35 -0.17 -9.71
C ILE A 72 6.81 0.27 -11.10
N THR A 73 6.97 1.58 -11.30
CA THR A 73 7.56 2.14 -12.52
C THR A 73 8.73 3.03 -12.11
N VAL A 74 9.86 2.83 -12.78
CA VAL A 74 11.11 3.53 -12.50
C VAL A 74 11.59 4.21 -13.77
N GLU A 75 11.90 5.49 -13.66
CA GLU A 75 12.53 6.28 -14.71
C GLU A 75 14.00 6.47 -14.35
N CYS A 76 14.88 6.10 -15.28
CA CYS A 76 16.33 6.14 -15.09
C CYS A 76 17.01 6.73 -16.32
N SER A 77 18.14 7.40 -16.08
CA SER A 77 19.12 7.74 -17.11
C SER A 77 20.43 6.99 -16.89
N PHE A 78 21.10 6.62 -17.98
CA PHE A 78 22.45 6.08 -17.90
C PHE A 78 23.44 7.21 -17.63
N LYS A 79 24.49 6.89 -16.87
CA LYS A 79 25.62 7.81 -16.67
C LYS A 79 26.51 7.88 -17.90
#